data_AF-A0A257W7D8-F1
#
_entry.id   AF-A0A257W7D8-F1
#
_cell.length_a   1.000
_cell.length_b   1.000
_cell.length_c   1.000
_cell.angle_alpha   90.00
_cell.angle_beta   90.00
_cell.angle_gamma   90.00
#
_symmetry.space_group_name_H-M   'P 1'
#
loop_
_entity.id
_entity.type
_entity.pdbx_description
1 polymer ?
#
loop_
_entity_poly.entity_id
_entity_poly.type
_entity_poly.pdbx_seq_one_letter_code
_entity_poly.pdbx_strand_id
1 'polypeptide(L)'
;MPIETSIPIHCISQQEFHEIDARMMAHAFDIQNKFGRLLDEVIYKKALAERCILDGMPARREVGIRVRHKSFAKEYFIDLLLCDSTVIEAKTARETLAAHRG
;
A
#
# COMPACT_ATOMS: atom_id res chain seq x y z
N MET A 1 -8.95 -20.07 -7.74
CA MET A 1 -7.56 -19.77 -7.34
C MET A 1 -7.61 -19.28 -5.91
N PRO A 2 -7.39 -20.14 -4.91
CA PRO A 2 -7.35 -19.69 -3.52
C PRO A 2 -6.18 -18.70 -3.34
N ILE A 3 -6.47 -17.62 -2.60
CA ILE A 3 -5.49 -16.66 -2.13
C ILE A 3 -5.33 -16.93 -0.64
N GLU A 4 -4.15 -17.38 -0.23
CA GLU A 4 -3.79 -17.56 1.17
C GLU A 4 -3.08 -16.28 1.63
N THR A 5 -3.59 -15.65 2.68
CA THR A 5 -3.01 -14.45 3.27
C THR A 5 -2.23 -14.82 4.53
N SER A 6 -1.06 -14.21 4.75
CA SER A 6 -0.24 -14.44 5.95
C SER A 6 -0.88 -13.90 7.24
N ILE A 7 -1.85 -12.99 7.10
CA ILE A 7 -2.67 -12.41 8.16
C ILE A 7 -4.13 -12.31 7.71
N PRO A 8 -5.11 -12.21 8.63
CA PRO A 8 -6.48 -11.90 8.29
C PRO A 8 -6.59 -10.57 7.55
N ILE A 9 -7.38 -10.54 6.48
CA ILE A 9 -7.77 -9.30 5.79
C ILE A 9 -9.28 -9.11 5.99
N HIS A 10 -9.66 -7.92 6.42
CA HIS A 10 -11.05 -7.56 6.71
C HIS A 10 -11.68 -6.82 5.53
N CYS A 11 -12.87 -7.27 5.15
CA CYS A 11 -13.70 -6.53 4.21
C CYS A 11 -14.32 -5.33 4.94
N ILE A 12 -14.18 -4.16 4.35
CA ILE A 12 -14.75 -2.90 4.86
C ILE A 12 -15.72 -2.32 3.84
N SER A 13 -16.55 -1.39 4.27
CA SER A 13 -17.42 -0.64 3.36
C SER A 13 -16.60 0.28 2.44
N GLN A 14 -17.21 0.71 1.35
CA GLN A 14 -16.60 1.69 0.44
C GLN A 14 -16.31 3.02 1.16
N GLN A 15 -17.17 3.41 2.10
CA GLN A 15 -17.00 4.64 2.87
C GLN A 15 -15.74 4.57 3.75
N GLU A 16 -15.59 3.48 4.50
CA GLU A 16 -14.38 3.24 5.31
C GLU A 16 -13.12 3.20 4.45
N PHE A 17 -13.19 2.58 3.27
CA PHE A 17 -12.08 2.58 2.32
C PHE A 17 -11.69 3.99 1.89
N HIS A 18 -12.65 4.84 1.51
CA HIS A 18 -12.37 6.23 1.11
C HIS A 18 -11.78 7.06 2.25
N GLU A 19 -12.19 6.83 3.50
CA GLU A 19 -11.63 7.51 4.67
C GLU A 19 -10.17 7.13 4.91
N ILE A 20 -9.83 5.84 4.79
CA ILE A 20 -8.44 5.36 4.87
C ILE A 20 -7.62 5.92 3.70
N ASP A 21 -8.14 5.83 2.48
CA ASP A 21 -7.46 6.27 1.27
C ASP A 21 -7.15 7.77 1.30
N ALA A 22 -8.13 8.61 1.63
CA ALA A 22 -7.94 10.06 1.70
C ALA A 22 -6.85 10.46 2.70
N ARG A 23 -6.81 9.81 3.87
CA ARG A 23 -5.80 10.06 4.90
C ARG A 23 -4.42 9.59 4.46
N MET A 24 -4.32 8.39 3.90
CA MET A 24 -3.07 7.86 3.34
C MET A 24 -2.54 8.76 2.22
N MET A 25 -3.40 9.21 1.31
CA MET A 25 -3.04 10.09 0.19
C MET A 25 -2.51 11.43 0.68
N ALA A 26 -3.07 12.01 1.75
CA ALA A 26 -2.51 13.21 2.36
C ALA A 26 -1.05 13.00 2.80
N HIS A 27 -0.74 11.89 3.48
CA HIS A 27 0.64 11.54 3.85
C HIS A 27 1.54 11.33 2.63
N ALA A 28 1.04 10.67 1.57
CA ALA A 28 1.76 10.46 0.33
C ALA A 28 2.14 11.79 -0.34
N PHE A 29 1.20 12.72 -0.46
CA PHE A 29 1.46 14.07 -1.00
C PHE A 29 2.45 14.84 -0.13
N ASP A 30 2.33 14.77 1.19
CA ASP A 30 3.27 15.45 2.09
C ASP A 30 4.70 14.90 1.99
N ILE A 31 4.86 13.58 1.79
CA ILE A 31 6.17 12.97 1.54
C ILE A 31 6.72 13.49 0.21
N GLN A 32 5.93 13.45 -0.86
CA GLN A 32 6.33 13.92 -2.18
C GLN A 32 6.70 15.41 -2.17
N ASN A 33 5.93 16.26 -1.49
CA ASN A 33 6.18 17.69 -1.39
C ASN A 33 7.45 18.00 -0.58
N LYS A 34 7.75 17.19 0.45
CA LYS A 34 8.92 17.38 1.32
C LYS A 34 10.22 16.87 0.71
N PHE A 35 10.21 15.71 0.08
CA PHE A 35 11.42 15.02 -0.36
C PHE A 35 11.59 15.01 -1.89
N GLY A 36 10.52 15.26 -2.63
CA GLY A 36 10.53 15.29 -4.09
C GLY A 36 10.70 13.91 -4.73
N ARG A 37 10.79 13.93 -6.06
CA ARG A 37 10.81 12.76 -6.96
C ARG A 37 12.07 11.87 -6.91
N LEU A 38 13.07 12.22 -6.09
CA LEU A 38 14.32 11.46 -5.97
C LEU A 38 14.35 10.57 -4.72
N LEU A 39 13.25 10.50 -3.99
CA LEU A 39 13.14 9.62 -2.84
C LEU A 39 13.14 8.15 -3.31
N ASP A 40 14.02 7.35 -2.72
CA ASP A 40 14.07 5.91 -2.96
C ASP A 40 12.76 5.23 -2.55
N GLU A 41 12.28 4.28 -3.35
CA GLU A 41 10.99 3.62 -3.15
C GLU A 41 10.91 2.88 -1.79
N VAL A 42 12.00 2.27 -1.32
CA VAL A 42 12.03 1.56 -0.03
C VAL A 42 11.91 2.55 1.12
N ILE A 43 12.55 3.71 1.00
CA ILE A 43 12.45 4.80 1.97
C ILE A 43 11.06 5.44 1.93
N TYR A 44 10.50 5.65 0.74
CA TYR A 44 9.13 6.16 0.55
C TYR A 44 8.10 5.26 1.25
N LYS A 45 8.16 3.94 0.99
CA LYS A 45 7.29 2.95 1.64
C LYS A 45 7.42 2.96 3.17
N LYS A 46 8.65 3.13 3.68
CA LYS A 46 8.91 3.23 5.12
C LYS A 46 8.27 4.49 5.71
N ALA A 47 8.52 5.63 5.09
CA ALA A 47 8.00 6.92 5.55
C ALA A 47 6.47 6.96 5.52
N LEU A 48 5.85 6.40 4.47
CA LEU A 48 4.39 6.33 4.35
C LEU A 48 3.78 5.46 5.45
N ALA A 49 4.36 4.27 5.70
CA ALA A 49 3.92 3.40 6.79
C ALA A 49 4.03 4.09 8.15
N GLU A 50 5.19 4.70 8.45
CA GLU A 50 5.43 5.37 9.73
C GLU A 50 4.44 6.51 9.97
N ARG A 51 4.17 7.34 8.95
CA ARG A 51 3.19 8.43 9.07
C ARG A 51 1.77 7.92 9.25
N CYS A 52 1.36 6.86 8.54
CA CYS A 52 0.05 6.25 8.74
C CYS A 52 -0.10 5.71 10.17
N ILE A 53 0.93 5.03 10.70
CA ILE A 53 0.92 4.50 12.07
C ILE A 53 0.80 5.64 13.09
N LEU A 54 1.57 6.72 12.92
CA LEU A 54 1.52 7.89 13.80
C LEU A 54 0.16 8.60 13.75
N ASP A 55 -0.52 8.53 12.61
CA ASP A 55 -1.89 9.01 12.43
C ASP A 55 -2.94 8.00 12.94
N GLY A 56 -2.54 6.89 13.55
CA GLY A 56 -3.45 5.90 14.11
C GLY A 56 -4.05 4.92 13.09
N MET A 57 -3.50 4.84 11.88
CA MET A 57 -3.81 3.79 10.90
C MET A 57 -2.75 2.68 10.99
N PRO A 58 -3.07 1.48 11.51
CA PRO A 58 -2.14 0.36 11.51
C PRO A 58 -1.64 0.10 10.09
N ALA A 59 -0.32 0.04 9.90
CA ALA A 59 0.29 -0.22 8.61
C ALA A 59 1.26 -1.38 8.72
N ARG A 60 1.16 -2.34 7.79
CA ARG A 60 2.09 -3.46 7.67
C ARG A 60 2.74 -3.42 6.31
N ARG A 61 4.05 -3.63 6.26
CA ARG A 61 4.81 -3.73 5.02
C ARG A 61 5.06 -5.18 4.64
N GLU A 62 5.20 -5.42 3.34
CA GLU A 62 5.67 -6.69 2.77
C GLU A 62 4.83 -7.89 3.25
N VAL A 63 3.50 -7.72 3.31
CA VAL A 63 2.58 -8.77 3.76
C VAL A 63 2.52 -9.86 2.70
N GLY A 64 2.94 -11.07 3.07
CA GLY A 64 2.98 -12.21 2.17
C GLY A 64 1.58 -12.69 1.79
N ILE A 65 1.36 -12.89 0.49
CA ILE A 65 0.21 -13.61 -0.06
C ILE A 65 0.70 -14.75 -0.95
N ARG A 66 0.02 -15.89 -0.87
CA ARG A 66 0.29 -17.05 -1.71
C ARG A 66 -0.91 -17.35 -2.58
N VAL A 67 -0.69 -17.38 -3.89
CA VAL A 67 -1.72 -17.74 -4.87
C VAL A 67 -1.40 -19.13 -5.42
N ARG A 68 -2.40 -20.01 -5.43
CA ARG A 68 -2.27 -21.37 -5.95
C ARG A 68 -3.26 -21.66 -7.06
N HIS A 69 -2.80 -22.39 -8.08
CA HIS A 69 -3.63 -22.92 -9.14
C HIS A 69 -3.07 -24.27 -9.62
N LYS A 70 -3.78 -25.36 -9.32
CA LYS A 70 -3.30 -26.74 -9.54
C LYS A 70 -1.93 -26.93 -8.88
N SER A 71 -0.89 -27.31 -9.64
CA SER A 71 0.48 -27.46 -9.17
C SER A 71 1.28 -26.15 -9.14
N PHE A 72 0.76 -25.06 -9.71
CA PHE A 72 1.43 -23.77 -9.69
C PHE A 72 1.17 -23.05 -8.37
N ALA A 73 2.23 -22.55 -7.76
CA ALA A 73 2.19 -21.68 -6.59
C ALA A 73 3.11 -20.48 -6.82
N LYS A 74 2.65 -19.29 -6.43
CA LYS A 74 3.47 -18.07 -6.44
C LYS A 74 3.24 -17.26 -5.19
N GLU A 75 4.33 -16.74 -4.65
CA GLU A 75 4.32 -15.81 -3.53
C GLU A 75 4.43 -14.39 -4.05
N TYR A 76 3.64 -13.50 -3.46
CA TYR A 76 3.69 -12.07 -3.67
C TYR A 76 3.76 -11.39 -2.31
N PHE A 77 4.21 -10.15 -2.31
CA PHE A 77 4.31 -9.34 -1.11
C PHE A 77 3.57 -8.03 -1.39
N ILE A 78 2.59 -7.74 -0.55
CA ILE A 78 1.87 -6.46 -0.57
C ILE A 78 2.82 -5.40 -0.02
N ASP A 79 3.05 -4.33 -0.76
CA ASP A 79 3.90 -3.22 -0.33
C ASP A 79 3.45 -2.66 1.03
N LEU A 80 2.15 -2.33 1.14
CA LEU A 80 1.52 -1.81 2.35
C LEU A 80 0.09 -2.34 2.51
N LEU A 81 -0.24 -2.88 3.69
CA LEU A 81 -1.60 -3.18 4.12
C LEU A 81 -1.99 -2.24 5.25
N LEU A 82 -2.97 -1.39 5.01
CA LEU A 82 -3.51 -0.45 5.99
C LEU A 82 -4.76 -1.02 6.66
N CYS A 83 -4.85 -0.85 7.97
CA CYS A 83 -5.99 -1.24 8.82
C CYS A 83 -6.43 -2.70 8.62
N ASP A 84 -5.49 -3.58 8.24
CA ASP A 84 -5.75 -4.98 7.88
C ASP A 84 -6.86 -5.15 6.81
N SER A 85 -7.08 -4.15 5.95
CA SER A 85 -8.19 -4.13 4.96
C SER A 85 -7.78 -3.57 3.58
N THR A 86 -6.91 -2.57 3.56
CA THR A 86 -6.67 -1.75 2.36
C THR A 86 -5.27 -2.00 1.81
N VAL A 87 -5.19 -2.59 0.62
CA VAL A 87 -3.94 -2.91 -0.09
C VAL A 87 -3.46 -1.70 -0.86
N ILE A 88 -2.23 -1.26 -0.60
CA ILE A 88 -1.59 -0.14 -1.28
C ILE A 88 -0.32 -0.64 -1.97
N GLU A 89 -0.26 -0.47 -3.29
CA GLU A 89 0.96 -0.61 -4.10
C GLU A 89 1.61 0.77 -4.21
N ALA A 90 2.82 0.92 -3.70
CA ALA A 90 3.48 2.21 -3.59
C ALA A 90 4.61 2.32 -4.61
N LYS A 91 4.56 3.34 -5.47
CA LYS A 91 5.57 3.59 -6.51
C LYS A 91 6.09 5.02 -6.45
N THR A 92 7.39 5.15 -6.66
CA THR A 92 8.03 6.45 -6.91
C THR A 92 8.39 6.55 -8.38
N ALA A 93 7.86 7.57 -9.07
CA ALA A 93 8.17 7.84 -10.47
C ALA A 93 8.83 9.22 -10.60
N ARG A 94 9.70 9.38 -11.61
CA ARG A 94 10.34 10.68 -11.89
C ARG A 94 9.33 11.75 -12.30
N GLU A 95 8.26 11.34 -12.98
CA GLU A 95 7.16 12.19 -13.42
C GLU A 95 5.88 11.37 -13.64
N THR A 96 4.74 12.04 -13.56
CA THR A 96 3.43 11.47 -13.88
C THR A 96 3.20 11.54 -15.40
N LEU A 97 3.48 10.45 -16.10
CA LEU A 97 3.24 10.30 -17.54
C LEU A 97 1.74 10.19 -17.85
N ALA A 98 1.38 10.37 -19.12
CA ALA A 98 0.00 10.21 -19.60
C ALA A 98 -0.56 8.80 -19.28
N ALA A 99 0.27 7.77 -19.33
CA ALA A 99 -0.09 6.39 -18.98
C ALA A 99 -0.49 6.21 -17.50
N HIS A 100 -0.19 7.18 -16.63
CA HIS A 100 -0.55 7.14 -15.20
C HIS A 100 -1.85 7.87 -14.87
N ARG A 101 -2.53 8.48 -15.86
CA ARG A 101 -3.65 9.40 -15.61
C ARG A 101 -5.05 8.78 -15.59
N GLY A 102 -5.18 7.47 -15.84
CA GLY A 102 -6.45 6.73 -15.73
C GLY A 102 -7.46 7.10 -16.80
#